data_AF-A0A0Q4BH06-F1
#
_entry.id   AF-A0A0Q4BH06-F1
#
_cell.length_a   1.000
_cell.length_b   1.000
_cell.length_c   1.000
_cell.angle_alpha   90.00
_cell.angle_beta   90.00
_cell.angle_gamma   90.00
#
_symmetry.space_group_name_H-M   'P 1'
#
loop_
_entity.id
_entity.type
_entity.pdbx_description
1 polymer ?
#
loop_
_entity_poly.entity_id
_entity_poly.type
_entity_poly.pdbx_seq_one_letter_code
_entity_poly.pdbx_strand_id
1 'polypeptide(L)'
;MVAEHPLANGISVRAFRTGFLKLAILQLVGARPMHGYAIMKEIERLTTSGWRPSPGSIYPTLQELVDSGLLSSRPEGRKQVYEITPLGERVLADALEHTRRGIVSLQKLLDYRPE
;
A
#
# COMPACT_ATOMS: atom_id res chain seq x y z
N MET A 1 10.25 -10.60 -25.56
CA MET A 1 10.41 -9.63 -24.46
C MET A 1 10.07 -8.26 -25.03
N VAL A 2 8.91 -7.70 -24.68
CA VAL A 2 8.50 -6.37 -25.17
C VAL A 2 9.25 -5.33 -24.34
N ALA A 3 10.01 -4.46 -25.00
CA ALA A 3 10.74 -3.38 -24.32
C ALA A 3 9.73 -2.40 -23.68
N GLU A 4 9.95 -2.06 -22.41
CA GLU A 4 9.07 -1.12 -21.69
C GLU A 4 9.21 0.28 -22.27
N HIS A 5 8.07 0.91 -22.63
CA HIS A 5 8.07 2.22 -23.28
C HIS A 5 8.23 3.35 -22.24
N PRO A 6 9.20 4.26 -22.37
CA PRO A 6 9.52 5.28 -21.36
C PRO A 6 8.38 6.26 -21.05
N LEU A 7 7.38 6.39 -21.93
CA LEU A 7 6.18 7.21 -21.74
C LEU A 7 5.08 6.51 -20.92
N ALA A 8 5.07 5.17 -20.86
CA ALA A 8 4.14 4.42 -20.01
C ALA A 8 4.41 4.66 -18.51
N ASN A 9 5.66 4.98 -18.15
CA ASN A 9 6.06 5.37 -16.79
C ASN A 9 5.49 6.74 -16.36
N GLY A 10 4.97 7.54 -17.29
CA GLY A 10 4.49 8.91 -17.07
C GLY A 10 3.01 9.04 -16.72
N ILE A 11 2.17 8.02 -16.97
CA ILE A 11 0.76 8.01 -16.56
C ILE A 11 0.70 7.67 -15.06
N SER A 12 1.12 8.65 -14.24
CA SER A 12 1.25 8.66 -12.77
C SER A 12 1.21 7.32 -12.03
N VAL A 13 2.13 6.41 -12.37
CA VAL A 13 2.42 5.19 -11.59
C VAL A 13 2.72 5.56 -10.13
N ARG A 14 3.30 6.74 -9.91
CA ARG A 14 3.63 7.26 -8.58
C ARG A 14 2.40 7.52 -7.71
N ALA A 15 1.35 8.18 -8.21
CA ALA A 15 0.15 8.45 -7.41
C ALA A 15 -0.58 7.16 -7.02
N PHE A 16 -0.68 6.21 -7.96
CA PHE A 16 -1.18 4.86 -7.67
C PHE A 16 -0.35 4.17 -6.59
N ARG A 17 0.98 4.27 -6.64
CA ARG A 17 1.86 3.64 -5.66
C ARG A 17 1.79 4.24 -4.26
N THR A 18 1.58 5.55 -4.13
CA THR A 18 1.43 6.18 -2.80
C THR A 18 0.14 5.73 -2.11
N GLY A 19 -1.00 5.74 -2.81
CA GLY A 19 -2.27 5.24 -2.28
C GLY A 19 -2.19 3.75 -1.96
N PHE A 20 -1.59 2.96 -2.86
CA PHE A 20 -1.37 1.54 -2.67
C PHE A 20 -0.52 1.23 -1.43
N LEU A 21 0.57 1.99 -1.20
CA LEU A 21 1.46 1.74 -0.06
C LEU A 21 0.74 1.89 1.28
N LYS A 22 -0.07 2.94 1.44
CA LYS A 22 -0.87 3.16 2.68
C LYS A 22 -1.85 2.03 2.92
N LEU A 23 -2.59 1.63 1.87
CA LEU A 23 -3.53 0.52 1.93
C LEU A 23 -2.84 -0.80 2.29
N ALA A 24 -1.70 -1.09 1.67
CA ALA A 24 -0.93 -2.29 1.94
C ALA A 24 -0.41 -2.32 3.39
N ILE A 25 0.11 -1.21 3.90
CA ILE A 25 0.55 -1.11 5.29
C ILE A 25 -0.61 -1.41 6.24
N LEU A 26 -1.75 -0.71 6.09
CA LEU A 26 -2.93 -0.88 6.95
C LEU A 26 -3.45 -2.32 6.91
N GLN A 27 -3.57 -2.91 5.71
CA GLN A 27 -4.02 -4.29 5.55
C GLN A 27 -3.11 -5.29 6.28
N LEU A 28 -1.79 -5.10 6.20
CA LEU A 28 -0.83 -6.01 6.81
C LEU A 28 -0.85 -5.90 8.34
N VAL A 29 -0.75 -4.68 8.87
CA VAL A 29 -0.71 -4.47 10.33
C VAL A 29 -2.06 -4.72 11.00
N GLY A 30 -3.16 -4.66 10.24
CA GLY A 30 -4.48 -5.10 10.70
C GLY A 30 -4.64 -6.62 10.78
N ALA A 31 -3.85 -7.39 10.02
CA ALA A 31 -3.82 -8.85 10.17
C ALA A 31 -2.99 -9.27 11.39
N ARG A 32 -1.90 -8.55 11.69
CA ARG A 32 -1.08 -8.72 12.91
C ARG A 32 -0.11 -7.55 13.08
N PRO A 33 0.31 -7.21 14.32
CA PRO A 33 1.37 -6.24 14.54
C PRO A 33 2.67 -6.61 13.81
N MET A 34 3.35 -5.62 13.21
CA MET A 34 4.57 -5.85 12.42
C MET A 34 5.61 -4.72 12.57
N HIS A 35 6.90 -5.07 12.40
CA HIS A 35 7.95 -4.09 12.17
C HIS A 35 7.96 -3.58 10.73
N GLY A 36 8.45 -2.35 10.52
CA GLY A 36 8.58 -1.75 9.19
C GLY A 36 9.33 -2.62 8.17
N TYR A 37 10.40 -3.32 8.57
CA TYR A 37 11.11 -4.23 7.68
C TYR A 37 10.31 -5.48 7.29
N ALA A 38 9.51 -6.03 8.21
CA ALA A 38 8.63 -7.15 7.91
C ALA A 38 7.53 -6.73 6.94
N ILE A 39 6.96 -5.54 7.11
CA ILE A 39 5.99 -4.94 6.18
C ILE A 39 6.59 -4.83 4.77
N MET A 40 7.81 -4.29 4.64
CA MET A 40 8.49 -4.20 3.34
C MET A 40 8.63 -5.55 2.65
N LYS A 41 9.06 -6.60 3.38
CA LYS A 41 9.20 -7.95 2.81
C LYS A 41 7.86 -8.54 2.38
N GLU A 42 6.82 -8.29 3.16
CA GLU A 42 5.51 -8.88 2.88
C GLU A 42 4.86 -8.22 1.65
N ILE A 43 5.06 -6.90 1.47
CA ILE A 43 4.66 -6.21 0.23
C ILE A 43 5.43 -6.75 -0.98
N GLU A 44 6.75 -6.96 -0.86
CA GLU A 44 7.57 -7.57 -1.91
C GLU A 44 7.05 -8.97 -2.28
N ARG A 45 6.69 -9.79 -1.29
CA ARG A 45 6.16 -11.15 -1.48
C ARG A 45 4.78 -11.17 -2.15
N LEU A 46 3.91 -10.21 -1.81
CA LEU A 46 2.52 -10.19 -2.25
C LEU A 46 2.32 -9.51 -3.62
N THR A 47 3.31 -8.78 -4.13
CA THR A 47 3.19 -8.03 -5.39
C THR A 47 3.80 -8.79 -6.57
N THR A 48 3.10 -8.77 -7.71
CA THR A 48 3.44 -9.57 -8.91
C THR A 48 4.79 -9.22 -9.55
N SER A 49 5.32 -8.02 -9.31
CA SER A 49 6.62 -7.56 -9.83
C SER A 49 7.77 -7.68 -8.82
N GLY A 50 7.54 -8.29 -7.65
CA GLY A 50 8.52 -8.27 -6.55
C GLY A 50 8.81 -6.85 -6.07
N TRP A 51 7.84 -5.94 -6.22
CA TRP A 51 8.05 -4.55 -5.86
C TRP A 51 8.17 -4.40 -4.35
N ARG A 52 9.33 -3.92 -3.91
CA ARG A 52 9.59 -3.60 -2.52
C ARG A 52 9.63 -2.08 -2.29
N PRO A 53 8.83 -1.52 -1.36
CA PRO A 53 9.01 -0.14 -0.95
C PRO A 53 10.37 0.05 -0.24
N SER A 54 11.00 1.20 -0.46
CA SER A 54 12.29 1.51 0.18
C SER A 54 12.09 1.99 1.62
N PRO A 55 13.14 1.97 2.46
CA PRO A 55 13.13 2.63 3.76
C PRO A 55 12.66 4.11 3.67
N GLY A 56 13.12 4.83 2.64
CA GLY A 56 12.76 6.23 2.41
C GLY A 56 11.30 6.47 2.02
N SER A 57 10.56 5.45 1.58
CA SER A 57 9.11 5.54 1.38
C SER A 57 8.32 4.94 2.55
N ILE A 58 8.77 3.82 3.12
CA ILE A 58 7.98 3.09 4.12
C ILE A 58 7.89 3.86 5.45
N TYR A 59 9.00 4.41 5.95
CA TYR A 59 9.04 5.00 7.28
C TYR A 59 8.31 6.35 7.36
N PRO A 60 8.44 7.25 6.37
CA PRO A 60 7.59 8.44 6.33
C PRO A 60 6.10 8.11 6.25
N THR A 61 5.70 7.10 5.47
CA THR A 61 4.29 6.69 5.40
C THR A 61 3.80 6.07 6.70
N LEU A 62 4.61 5.24 7.37
CA LEU A 62 4.27 4.71 8.69
C LEU A 62 4.09 5.84 9.71
N GLN A 63 4.99 6.83 9.71
CA GLN A 63 4.88 7.99 10.59
C GLN A 63 3.61 8.79 10.29
N GLU A 64 3.31 9.07 9.03
CA GLU A 64 2.10 9.77 8.61
C GLU A 64 0.82 9.06 9.09
N LEU A 65 0.78 7.72 8.99
CA LEU A 65 -0.36 6.93 9.44
C LEU A 65 -0.49 6.90 10.97
N VAL A 66 0.63 6.96 11.71
CA VAL A 66 0.63 7.12 13.17
C VAL A 66 0.14 8.51 13.57
N ASP A 67 0.67 9.56 12.93
CA ASP A 67 0.30 10.96 13.21
C ASP A 67 -1.19 11.21 12.90
N SER A 68 -1.74 10.49 11.91
CA SER A 68 -3.17 10.53 11.56
C SER A 68 -4.05 9.65 12.46
N GLY A 69 -3.48 8.96 13.45
CA GLY A 69 -4.19 8.08 14.37
C GLY A 69 -4.71 6.77 13.76
N LEU A 70 -4.29 6.42 12.55
CA LEU A 70 -4.69 5.18 11.87
C LEU A 70 -3.86 3.98 12.35
N LEU A 71 -2.62 4.25 12.79
CA LEU A 71 -1.75 3.27 13.41
C LEU A 71 -1.36 3.73 14.82
N SER A 72 -1.03 2.78 15.67
CA SER A 72 -0.22 2.98 16.86
C SER A 72 1.16 2.38 16.65
N SER A 73 2.15 2.89 17.38
CA SER A 73 3.50 2.32 17.41
C SER A 73 3.97 2.12 18.84
N ARG A 74 4.72 1.04 19.06
CA ARG A 74 5.38 0.78 20.34
C ARG A 74 6.82 0.31 20.14
N PRO A 75 7.76 0.71 21.02
CA PRO A 75 9.13 0.26 20.94
C PRO A 75 9.23 -1.23 21.30
N GLU A 76 10.06 -1.95 20.56
CA GLU A 76 10.49 -3.31 20.85
C GLU A 76 12.01 -3.39 20.60
N GLY A 77 12.77 -3.19 21.68
CA GLY A 77 14.21 -3.00 21.62
C GLY A 77 14.58 -1.75 20.81
N ARG A 78 15.35 -1.94 19.73
CA ARG A 78 15.76 -0.85 18.82
C ARG A 78 14.78 -0.58 17.67
N LYS A 79 13.69 -1.35 17.58
CA LYS A 79 12.73 -1.29 16.47
C LYS A 79 11.38 -0.80 16.97
N GLN A 80 10.54 -0.34 16.04
CA GLN A 80 9.13 -0.05 16.29
C GLN A 80 8.26 -1.18 15.76
N VAL A 81 7.25 -1.56 16.51
CA VAL A 81 6.14 -2.42 16.07
C VAL A 81 4.95 -1.51 15.82
N TYR A 82 4.29 -1.71 14.68
CA TYR A 82 3.10 -0.97 14.27
C TYR A 82 1.88 -1.88 14.34
N GLU A 83 0.77 -1.31 14.79
CA GLU A 83 -0.51 -1.99 15.00
C GLU A 83 -1.65 -1.06 14.54
N ILE A 84 -2.67 -1.62 13.88
CA ILE A 84 -3.80 -0.82 13.43
C ILE A 84 -4.64 -0.34 14.62
N THR A 85 -5.19 0.87 14.53
CA THR A 85 -6.15 1.37 15.53
C THR A 85 -7.59 1.06 15.10
N PRO A 86 -8.58 1.16 16.01
CA PRO A 86 -10.00 1.06 15.62
C PRO A 86 -10.43 2.10 14.57
N LEU A 87 -9.79 3.28 14.54
CA LEU A 87 -10.00 4.26 13.47
C LEU A 87 -9.40 3.76 12.15
N GLY A 88 -8.18 3.23 12.20
CA GLY A 88 -7.50 2.62 11.06
C GLY A 88 -8.30 1.50 10.42
N GLU A 89 -8.92 0.61 11.21
CA GLU A 89 -9.76 -0.48 10.71
C GLU A 89 -10.96 0.02 9.92
N ARG A 90 -11.68 1.03 10.44
CA ARG A 90 -12.82 1.64 9.74
C ARG A 90 -12.41 2.28 8.42
N VAL A 91 -11.34 3.08 8.46
CA VAL A 91 -10.81 3.74 7.26
C VAL A 91 -10.31 2.72 6.23
N LEU A 92 -9.68 1.63 6.67
CA LEU A 92 -9.24 0.54 5.80
C LEU A 92 -10.44 -0.12 5.10
N ALA A 93 -11.51 -0.44 5.84
CA ALA A 93 -12.71 -1.06 5.26
C ALA A 93 -13.30 -0.20 4.13
N ASP A 94 -13.46 1.11 4.38
CA ASP A 94 -13.96 2.05 3.37
C ASP A 94 -13.01 2.14 2.17
N ALA A 95 -11.70 2.24 2.42
CA ALA A 95 -10.70 2.41 1.37
C ALA A 95 -10.54 1.16 0.48
N LEU A 96 -10.66 -0.05 1.05
CA LEU A 96 -10.67 -1.30 0.30
C LEU A 96 -11.89 -1.39 -0.62
N GLU A 97 -13.04 -0.94 -0.15
CA GLU A 97 -14.27 -0.97 -0.93
C GLU A 97 -14.22 0.03 -2.09
N HIS A 98 -13.72 1.25 -1.87
CA HIS A 98 -13.43 2.19 -2.96
C HIS A 98 -12.42 1.63 -3.98
N THR A 99 -11.35 1.00 -3.47
CA THR A 99 -10.30 0.41 -4.32
C THR A 99 -10.83 -0.74 -5.16
N ARG A 100 -11.65 -1.62 -4.60
CA ARG A 100 -12.29 -2.74 -5.33
C ARG A 100 -13.13 -2.22 -6.49
N ARG A 101 -13.97 -1.21 -6.26
CA ARG A 101 -14.77 -0.58 -7.32
C ARG A 101 -13.89 0.06 -8.40
N GLY A 102 -12.80 0.71 -8.00
CA GLY A 102 -11.82 1.30 -8.92
C GLY A 102 -11.17 0.24 -9.82
N ILE A 103 -10.74 -0.88 -9.25
CA ILE A 103 -10.13 -2.00 -10.00
C ILE A 103 -11.13 -2.57 -11.01
N VAL A 104 -12.38 -2.81 -10.61
CA VAL A 104 -13.42 -3.31 -11.54
C VAL A 104 -13.66 -2.33 -12.68
N SER A 105 -13.68 -1.03 -12.39
CA SER A 105 -13.85 0.01 -13.41
C SER A 105 -12.66 0.06 -14.37
N LEU A 106 -11.43 -0.04 -13.85
CA LEU A 106 -10.22 -0.10 -14.66
C LEU A 106 -10.19 -1.35 -15.54
N GLN A 107 -10.58 -2.52 -15.01
CA GLN A 107 -10.65 -3.75 -15.79
C GLN A 107 -11.59 -3.59 -17.00
N LYS A 108 -12.78 -3.01 -16.79
CA LYS A 108 -13.71 -2.70 -17.89
C LYS A 108 -13.09 -1.77 -18.94
N LEU A 109 -12.30 -0.79 -18.52
CA LEU A 109 -11.60 0.12 -19.45
C LEU A 109 -10.49 -0.59 -20.23
N LEU A 110 -9.75 -1.51 -19.60
CA LEU A 110 -8.72 -2.31 -20.27
C LEU A 110 -9.31 -3.28 -21.30
N ASP A 111 -10.50 -3.81 -20.99
CA ASP A 111 -11.25 -4.73 -21.85
C ASP A 111 -12.07 -3.98 -22.93
N TYR A 112 -12.07 -2.64 -22.92
CA TYR A 112 -12.80 -1.85 -23.92
C TYR A 112 -12.33 -2.17 -25.34
N ARG A 113 -13.26 -2.56 -26.19
CA ARG A 113 -13.06 -2.71 -27.64
C ARG A 113 -14.16 -1.91 -28.33
N PRO A 114 -13.82 -0.89 -29.14
CA PRO A 114 -14.82 -0.23 -29.96
C PRO A 114 -15.33 -1.19 -31.03
N GLU A 115 -16.61 -1.06 -31.37
CA GLU A 115 -17.21 -1.74 -32.53
C GLU A 115 -16.66 -1.20 -33.86
#